data_AF-A0A6P1EC20-F1
#
_entry.id   AF-A0A6P1EC20-F1
#
_cell.length_a   1.000
_cell.length_b   1.000
_cell.length_c   1.000
_cell.angle_alpha   90.00
_cell.angle_beta   90.00
_cell.angle_gamma   90.00
#
_symmetry.space_group_name_H-M   'P 1'
#
loop_
_entity.id
_entity.type
_entity.pdbx_description
1 polymer ?
#
loop_
_entity_poly.entity_id
_entity_poly.type
_entity_poly.pdbx_seq_one_letter_code
_entity_poly.pdbx_strand_id
1 'polypeptide(L)'
;MNEQDWRRLLTDLNQACLTSIPYIVANPPPELGMQQFVDRHSNSAMAQVAISAMAGHATWLGMPPATQVQITSAEQRLGVTLPSTYTAFLRVSNGFLMPGQSTSSILPVELIAHLGDDHADVARFYRETLDTWPAEVDDYVQNRLEGTIQLSGPPNHRPEFVLLDPQEKSPKGEVEVVKLVHEGAEYIDGFEQFMELQLFSVNYGLRLYQEK
;
A
#
# COMPACT_ATOMS: atom_id res chain seq x y z
N MET A 1 13.50 -5.00 10.53
CA MET A 1 12.97 -4.11 11.59
C MET A 1 12.39 -4.88 12.78
N ASN A 2 12.61 -4.44 14.03
CA ASN A 2 11.88 -4.98 15.20
C ASN A 2 10.61 -4.15 15.51
N GLU A 3 9.83 -4.54 16.53
CA GLU A 3 8.57 -3.86 16.86
C GLU A 3 8.78 -2.38 17.28
N GLN A 4 9.84 -2.09 18.03
CA GLN A 4 10.15 -0.72 18.47
C GLN A 4 10.55 0.18 17.30
N ASP A 5 11.34 -0.36 16.37
CA ASP A 5 11.73 0.34 15.14
C ASP A 5 10.50 0.64 14.28
N TRP A 6 9.57 -0.31 14.13
CA TRP A 6 8.30 -0.10 13.43
C TRP A 6 7.45 0.98 14.09
N ARG A 7 7.32 0.95 15.43
CA ARG A 7 6.59 1.98 16.17
C ARG A 7 7.17 3.37 15.94
N ARG A 8 8.50 3.49 15.90
CA ARG A 8 9.18 4.76 15.59
C ARG A 8 8.88 5.21 14.16
N LEU A 9 9.09 4.35 13.17
CA LEU A 9 8.82 4.67 11.76
C LEU A 9 7.38 5.14 11.54
N LEU A 10 6.40 4.43 12.11
CA LEU A 10 4.99 4.80 11.99
C LEU A 10 4.63 6.07 12.75
N THR A 11 5.32 6.38 13.85
CA THR A 11 5.15 7.65 14.57
C THR A 11 5.64 8.82 13.74
N ASP A 12 6.82 8.68 13.13
CA ASP A 12 7.40 9.71 12.27
C ASP A 12 6.53 9.92 11.02
N LEU A 13 6.08 8.84 10.40
CA LEU A 13 5.17 8.87 9.25
C LEU A 13 3.81 9.48 9.61
N ASN A 14 3.24 9.11 10.75
CA ASN A 14 1.99 9.70 11.24
C ASN A 14 2.11 11.22 11.37
N GLN A 15 3.16 11.70 12.03
CA GLN A 15 3.38 13.13 12.23
C GLN A 15 3.55 13.86 10.88
N ALA A 16 4.32 13.28 9.96
CA ALA A 16 4.52 13.87 8.64
C ALA A 16 3.21 13.93 7.84
N CYS A 17 2.42 12.86 7.82
CA CYS A 17 1.12 12.82 7.16
C CYS A 17 0.12 13.80 7.78
N LEU A 18 -0.01 13.85 9.11
CA LEU A 18 -0.91 14.80 9.77
C LEU A 18 -0.53 16.26 9.46
N THR A 19 0.77 16.54 9.34
CA THR A 19 1.27 17.87 8.95
C THR A 19 0.95 18.18 7.49
N SER A 20 0.92 17.18 6.60
CA SER A 20 0.65 17.39 5.17
C SER A 20 -0.84 17.51 4.84
N ILE A 21 -1.72 16.87 5.64
CA ILE A 21 -3.17 16.83 5.40
C ILE A 21 -3.79 18.21 5.14
N PRO A 22 -3.53 19.29 5.90
CA PRO A 22 -4.12 20.59 5.63
C PRO A 22 -3.75 21.15 4.24
N TYR A 23 -2.51 20.96 3.79
CA TYR A 23 -2.05 21.39 2.46
C TYR A 23 -2.75 20.60 1.36
N ILE A 24 -2.85 19.30 1.57
CA ILE A 24 -3.53 18.32 0.73
C ILE A 24 -5.03 18.65 0.61
N VAL A 25 -5.72 18.96 1.71
CA VAL A 25 -7.16 19.25 1.70
C VAL A 25 -7.44 20.62 1.11
N ALA A 26 -6.58 21.62 1.35
CA ALA A 26 -6.74 22.97 0.82
C ALA A 26 -6.48 23.05 -0.70
N ASN A 27 -5.55 22.24 -1.20
CA ASN A 27 -5.24 22.13 -2.63
C ASN A 27 -5.17 20.65 -2.99
N PRO A 28 -6.33 19.96 -3.07
CA PRO A 28 -6.33 18.56 -3.41
C PRO A 28 -5.67 18.43 -4.78
N PRO A 29 -4.53 17.70 -4.89
CA PRO A 29 -4.21 17.08 -6.15
C PRO A 29 -5.47 16.34 -6.62
N PRO A 30 -5.65 16.13 -7.94
CA PRO A 30 -6.73 15.28 -8.40
C PRO A 30 -6.62 13.92 -7.69
N GLU A 31 -7.47 13.77 -6.65
CA GLU A 31 -7.78 12.58 -5.88
C GLU A 31 -6.63 11.94 -5.10
N LEU A 32 -6.59 12.18 -3.78
CA LEU A 32 -5.62 11.60 -2.84
C LEU A 32 -6.10 10.34 -2.11
N GLY A 33 -7.07 9.63 -2.66
CA GLY A 33 -7.35 8.23 -2.32
C GLY A 33 -8.13 7.99 -1.04
N MET A 34 -8.19 8.95 -0.11
CA MET A 34 -8.99 8.78 1.11
C MET A 34 -10.48 8.69 0.79
N GLN A 35 -10.99 9.50 -0.15
CA GLN A 35 -12.40 9.42 -0.55
C GLN A 35 -12.68 8.10 -1.29
N GLN A 36 -11.80 7.70 -2.21
CA GLN A 36 -11.89 6.44 -2.95
C GLN A 36 -11.89 5.24 -2.00
N PHE A 37 -11.02 5.28 -0.98
CA PHE A 37 -10.98 4.27 0.07
C PHE A 37 -12.30 4.23 0.85
N VAL A 38 -12.82 5.39 1.27
CA VAL A 38 -14.10 5.47 1.99
C VAL A 38 -15.25 4.95 1.13
N ASP A 39 -15.30 5.28 -0.15
CA ASP A 39 -16.36 4.83 -1.05
C ASP A 39 -16.32 3.31 -1.25
N ARG A 40 -15.12 2.73 -1.43
CA ARG A 40 -14.93 1.29 -1.64
C ARG A 40 -15.11 0.47 -0.35
N HIS A 41 -14.64 0.99 0.79
CA HIS A 41 -14.57 0.28 2.06
C HIS A 41 -15.34 0.99 3.18
N SER A 42 -16.50 1.56 2.86
CA SER A 42 -17.32 2.40 3.75
C SER A 42 -17.66 1.77 5.11
N ASN A 43 -17.74 0.43 5.17
CA ASN A 43 -18.02 -0.32 6.39
C ASN A 43 -16.77 -0.70 7.20
N SER A 44 -15.57 -0.37 6.73
CA SER A 44 -14.33 -0.69 7.42
C SER A 44 -14.03 0.32 8.54
N ALA A 45 -13.39 -0.14 9.62
CA ALA A 45 -12.93 0.75 10.68
C ALA A 45 -11.88 1.76 10.16
N MET A 46 -11.09 1.37 9.15
CA MET A 46 -10.11 2.25 8.52
C MET A 46 -10.77 3.39 7.72
N ALA A 47 -11.97 3.19 7.18
CA ALA A 47 -12.72 4.27 6.54
C ALA A 47 -13.13 5.36 7.56
N GLN A 48 -13.42 4.97 8.80
CA GLN A 48 -13.67 5.94 9.88
C GLN A 48 -12.43 6.77 10.22
N VAL A 49 -11.25 6.14 10.21
CA VAL A 49 -9.97 6.88 10.38
C VAL A 49 -9.78 7.86 9.21
N ALA A 50 -10.08 7.45 7.97
CA ALA A 50 -9.96 8.31 6.80
C ALA A 50 -10.92 9.51 6.85
N ILE A 51 -12.19 9.29 7.25
CA ILE A 51 -13.17 10.36 7.48
C ILE A 51 -12.68 11.33 8.56
N SER A 52 -12.18 10.80 9.69
CA SER A 52 -11.64 11.63 10.77
C SER A 52 -10.42 12.43 10.33
N ALA A 53 -9.55 11.85 9.50
CA ALA A 53 -8.36 12.51 8.95
C ALA A 53 -8.72 13.65 8.00
N MET A 54 -9.65 13.41 7.06
CA MET A 54 -10.17 14.45 6.15
C MET A 54 -10.86 15.60 6.90
N ALA A 55 -11.51 15.31 8.03
CA ALA A 55 -12.11 16.32 8.89
C ALA A 55 -11.11 17.05 9.81
N GLY A 56 -9.82 16.69 9.79
CA GLY A 56 -8.79 17.30 10.65
C GLY A 56 -8.87 16.88 12.12
N HIS A 57 -9.55 15.78 12.44
CA HIS A 57 -9.75 15.28 13.80
C HIS A 57 -8.85 14.09 14.16
N ALA A 58 -8.20 13.46 13.18
CA ALA A 58 -7.32 12.34 13.44
C ALA A 58 -6.01 12.78 14.12
N THR A 59 -5.61 12.06 15.17
CA THR A 59 -4.29 12.18 15.82
C THR A 59 -3.39 10.98 15.54
N TRP A 60 -3.98 9.90 15.01
CA TRP A 60 -3.30 8.68 14.61
C TRP A 60 -3.94 8.11 13.34
N LEU A 61 -3.12 7.70 12.38
CA LEU A 61 -3.54 7.21 11.06
C LEU A 61 -3.42 5.69 10.88
N GLY A 62 -2.90 5.00 11.90
CA GLY A 62 -2.79 3.54 11.92
C GLY A 62 -4.02 2.87 12.55
N MET A 63 -4.22 1.60 12.21
CA MET A 63 -5.22 0.74 12.83
C MET A 63 -4.67 0.05 14.08
N PRO A 64 -5.52 -0.49 14.97
CA PRO A 64 -5.05 -1.39 16.02
C PRO A 64 -4.22 -2.56 15.46
N PRO A 65 -3.25 -3.09 16.22
CA PRO A 65 -2.48 -4.28 15.85
C PRO A 65 -3.34 -5.45 15.37
N ALA A 66 -2.87 -6.14 14.32
CA ALA A 66 -3.45 -7.40 13.89
C ALA A 66 -3.11 -8.50 14.91
N THR A 67 -4.11 -9.30 15.24
CA THR A 67 -3.90 -10.52 16.03
C THR A 67 -3.27 -11.61 15.17
N GLN A 68 -2.59 -12.57 15.81
CA GLN A 68 -2.06 -13.74 15.10
C GLN A 68 -3.17 -14.52 14.38
N VAL A 69 -4.38 -14.55 14.94
CA VAL A 69 -5.55 -15.22 14.33
C VAL A 69 -5.95 -14.53 13.02
N GLN A 70 -5.98 -13.20 12.98
CA GLN A 70 -6.29 -12.45 11.76
C GLN A 70 -5.24 -12.69 10.66
N ILE A 71 -3.95 -12.68 11.02
CA ILE A 71 -2.85 -12.93 10.09
C ILE A 71 -2.94 -14.35 9.51
N THR A 72 -3.05 -15.36 10.37
CA THR A 72 -3.14 -16.76 9.92
C THR A 72 -4.42 -17.03 9.12
N SER A 73 -5.54 -16.39 9.46
CA SER A 73 -6.77 -16.50 8.67
C SER A 73 -6.60 -15.89 7.27
N ALA A 74 -5.85 -14.80 7.13
CA ALA A 74 -5.57 -14.20 5.84
C ALA A 74 -4.62 -15.05 5.01
N GLU A 75 -3.55 -15.59 5.61
CA GLU A 75 -2.63 -16.53 4.96
C GLU A 75 -3.37 -17.76 4.42
N GLN A 76 -4.29 -18.34 5.22
CA GLN A 76 -5.14 -19.45 4.78
C GLN A 76 -6.08 -19.07 3.64
N ARG A 77 -6.70 -17.88 3.73
CA ARG A 77 -7.61 -17.35 2.70
C ARG A 77 -6.90 -17.09 1.37
N LEU A 78 -5.66 -16.60 1.42
CA LEU A 78 -4.85 -16.23 0.26
C LEU A 78 -3.99 -17.39 -0.25
N GLY A 79 -3.87 -18.49 0.51
CA GLY A 79 -3.02 -19.62 0.15
C GLY A 79 -1.52 -19.31 0.16
N VAL A 80 -1.08 -18.28 0.88
CA VAL A 80 0.32 -17.87 0.97
C VAL A 80 0.76 -17.63 2.41
N THR A 81 2.06 -17.71 2.66
CA THR A 81 2.66 -17.17 3.90
C THR A 81 3.05 -15.71 3.65
N LEU A 82 2.61 -14.80 4.51
CA LEU A 82 2.95 -13.39 4.38
C LEU A 82 4.40 -13.12 4.81
N PRO A 83 5.12 -12.15 4.20
CA PRO A 83 6.48 -11.80 4.58
C PRO A 83 6.65 -11.50 6.08
N SER A 84 7.79 -11.86 6.65
CA SER A 84 8.07 -11.57 8.06
C SER A 84 8.10 -10.07 8.34
N THR A 85 8.65 -9.24 7.46
CA THR A 85 8.62 -7.78 7.59
C THR A 85 7.20 -7.21 7.56
N TYR A 86 6.35 -7.71 6.66
CA TYR A 86 4.94 -7.27 6.57
C TYR A 86 4.12 -7.72 7.78
N THR A 87 4.28 -8.97 8.24
CA THR A 87 3.59 -9.44 9.45
C THR A 87 4.08 -8.73 10.72
N ALA A 88 5.35 -8.35 10.79
CA ALA A 88 5.88 -7.51 11.88
C ALA A 88 5.23 -6.11 11.88
N PHE A 89 5.05 -5.49 10.70
CA PHE A 89 4.27 -4.25 10.58
C PHE A 89 2.82 -4.43 11.04
N LEU A 90 2.14 -5.49 10.60
CA LEU A 90 0.74 -5.75 10.96
C LEU A 90 0.53 -5.91 12.48
N ARG A 91 1.52 -6.45 13.19
CA ARG A 91 1.54 -6.56 14.66
C ARG A 91 1.70 -5.21 15.38
N VAL A 92 2.11 -4.16 14.66
CA VAL A 92 2.14 -2.79 15.18
C VAL A 92 0.91 -2.01 14.72
N SER A 93 0.49 -2.18 13.46
CA SER A 93 -0.66 -1.50 12.86
C SER A 93 -1.29 -2.36 11.77
N ASN A 94 -2.56 -2.77 11.92
CA ASN A 94 -3.29 -3.55 10.91
C ASN A 94 -3.78 -2.68 9.75
N GLY A 95 -2.85 -2.14 8.98
CA GLY A 95 -3.13 -1.12 7.96
C GLY A 95 -2.82 0.29 8.47
N PHE A 96 -2.60 1.21 7.53
CA PHE A 96 -2.14 2.58 7.83
C PHE A 96 -2.50 3.53 6.69
N LEU A 97 -3.05 4.72 7.00
CA LEU A 97 -3.35 5.75 6.02
C LEU A 97 -2.13 6.64 5.77
N MET A 98 -1.85 6.92 4.50
CA MET A 98 -0.71 7.74 4.05
C MET A 98 -1.17 8.75 2.98
N PRO A 99 -2.05 9.70 3.33
CA PRO A 99 -2.60 10.63 2.36
C PRO A 99 -1.51 11.51 1.73
N GLY A 100 -1.68 11.84 0.45
CA GLY A 100 -0.75 12.72 -0.28
C GLY A 100 0.29 12.01 -1.14
N GLN A 101 0.25 10.67 -1.23
CA GLN A 101 1.24 9.86 -1.93
C GLN A 101 0.61 9.09 -3.10
N SER A 102 1.44 8.47 -3.96
CA SER A 102 0.98 7.53 -5.00
C SER A 102 0.13 6.40 -4.41
N THR A 103 0.43 6.03 -3.16
CA THR A 103 -0.30 5.03 -2.39
C THR A 103 -0.90 5.66 -1.14
N SER A 104 -2.22 5.80 -1.09
CA SER A 104 -2.91 6.51 0.00
C SER A 104 -3.11 5.66 1.27
N SER A 105 -2.89 4.35 1.19
CA SER A 105 -3.04 3.45 2.34
C SER A 105 -2.37 2.10 2.14
N ILE A 106 -2.01 1.46 3.25
CA ILE A 106 -1.82 0.01 3.35
C ILE A 106 -3.07 -0.60 3.99
N LEU A 107 -3.64 -1.60 3.33
CA LEU A 107 -4.85 -2.28 3.74
C LEU A 107 -4.67 -3.05 5.05
N PRO A 108 -5.73 -3.14 5.88
CA PRO A 108 -5.85 -4.15 6.92
C PRO A 108 -5.83 -5.55 6.31
N VAL A 109 -5.34 -6.52 7.08
CA VAL A 109 -5.12 -7.90 6.62
C VAL A 109 -6.41 -8.62 6.22
N GLU A 110 -7.56 -8.18 6.71
CA GLU A 110 -8.87 -8.66 6.30
C GLU A 110 -9.34 -8.13 4.93
N LEU A 111 -8.74 -7.03 4.44
CA LEU A 111 -9.10 -6.39 3.17
C LEU A 111 -8.14 -6.70 2.03
N ILE A 112 -6.94 -7.22 2.30
CA ILE A 112 -6.03 -7.67 1.23
C ILE A 112 -6.63 -8.86 0.47
N ALA A 113 -6.46 -8.88 -0.85
CA ALA A 113 -6.99 -9.90 -1.76
C ALA A 113 -6.03 -10.11 -2.93
N HIS A 114 -6.27 -11.14 -3.74
CA HIS A 114 -5.57 -11.23 -5.02
C HIS A 114 -6.00 -10.06 -5.91
N LEU A 115 -5.06 -9.45 -6.62
CA LEU A 115 -5.36 -8.33 -7.51
C LEU A 115 -6.40 -8.75 -8.56
N GLY A 116 -6.34 -9.99 -9.04
CA GLY A 116 -7.28 -10.53 -10.02
C GLY A 116 -8.72 -10.64 -9.53
N ASP A 117 -8.97 -10.68 -8.22
CA ASP A 117 -10.33 -10.77 -7.67
C ASP A 117 -11.11 -9.48 -7.93
N ASP A 118 -10.42 -8.35 -7.84
CA ASP A 118 -11.00 -7.01 -7.84
C ASP A 118 -10.63 -6.17 -9.08
N HIS A 119 -9.52 -6.52 -9.75
CA HIS A 119 -8.88 -5.74 -10.81
C HIS A 119 -8.40 -6.64 -11.97
N ALA A 120 -9.21 -7.63 -12.35
CA ALA A 120 -8.93 -8.52 -13.49
C ALA A 120 -8.73 -7.78 -14.83
N ASP A 121 -9.35 -6.61 -14.98
CA ASP A 121 -9.19 -5.72 -16.13
C ASP A 121 -7.78 -5.12 -16.21
N VAL A 122 -7.23 -4.68 -15.07
CA VAL A 122 -5.85 -4.18 -14.97
C VAL A 122 -4.86 -5.28 -15.35
N ALA A 123 -5.03 -6.46 -14.75
CA ALA A 123 -4.12 -7.57 -14.99
C ALA A 123 -4.16 -8.04 -16.47
N ARG A 124 -5.35 -8.07 -17.07
CA ARG A 124 -5.51 -8.32 -18.51
C ARG A 124 -4.81 -7.26 -19.37
N PHE A 125 -5.01 -5.98 -19.07
CA PHE A 125 -4.41 -4.88 -19.83
C PHE A 125 -2.89 -5.00 -19.92
N TYR A 126 -2.22 -5.28 -18.81
CA TYR A 126 -0.77 -5.45 -18.79
C TYR A 126 -0.32 -6.69 -19.56
N ARG A 127 -1.02 -7.82 -19.42
CA ARG A 127 -0.73 -9.04 -20.17
C ARG A 127 -0.84 -8.84 -21.68
N GLU A 128 -1.96 -8.27 -22.14
CA GLU A 128 -2.17 -7.96 -23.56
C GLU A 128 -1.15 -6.96 -24.10
N THR A 129 -0.68 -6.03 -23.26
CA THR A 129 0.39 -5.10 -23.63
C THR A 129 1.72 -5.84 -23.81
N LEU A 130 2.06 -6.77 -22.90
CA LEU A 130 3.28 -7.55 -22.98
C LEU A 130 3.30 -8.56 -24.13
N ASP A 131 2.16 -9.08 -24.57
CA ASP A 131 2.08 -9.96 -25.75
C ASP A 131 2.61 -9.29 -27.04
N THR A 132 2.70 -7.94 -27.04
CA THR A 132 3.29 -7.18 -28.15
C THR A 132 4.82 -7.03 -28.07
N TRP A 133 5.43 -7.49 -26.98
CA TRP A 133 6.86 -7.38 -26.68
C TRP A 133 7.58 -8.72 -26.92
N PRO A 134 8.93 -8.75 -27.01
CA PRO A 134 9.69 -9.98 -27.17
C PRO A 134 9.51 -10.96 -25.99
N ALA A 135 9.66 -12.27 -26.23
CA ALA A 135 9.46 -13.35 -25.22
C ALA A 135 10.34 -13.26 -23.96
N GLU A 136 11.35 -12.38 -23.94
CA GLU A 136 12.20 -12.09 -22.79
C GLU A 136 11.43 -11.41 -21.63
N VAL A 137 10.16 -11.03 -21.84
CA VAL A 137 9.29 -10.43 -20.83
C VAL A 137 8.38 -11.43 -20.11
N ASP A 138 8.41 -12.73 -20.45
CA ASP A 138 7.51 -13.74 -19.87
C ASP A 138 7.60 -13.80 -18.33
N ASP A 139 8.79 -13.58 -17.77
CA ASP A 139 9.06 -13.61 -16.34
C ASP A 139 8.64 -12.33 -15.59
N TYR A 140 8.12 -11.31 -16.29
CA TYR A 140 7.70 -10.07 -15.67
C TYR A 140 6.45 -10.29 -14.82
N VAL A 141 6.40 -9.70 -13.62
CA VAL A 141 5.25 -9.77 -12.72
C VAL A 141 3.94 -9.33 -13.40
N GLN A 142 4.04 -8.43 -14.39
CA GLN A 142 2.95 -7.99 -15.25
C GLN A 142 2.19 -9.15 -15.96
N ASN A 143 2.81 -10.31 -16.21
CA ASN A 143 2.16 -11.48 -16.81
C ASN A 143 1.35 -12.33 -15.82
N ARG A 144 1.52 -12.10 -14.52
CA ARG A 144 0.91 -12.88 -13.43
C ARG A 144 0.24 -12.01 -12.38
N LEU A 145 -0.13 -10.79 -12.76
CA LEU A 145 -0.72 -9.80 -11.86
C LEU A 145 -1.95 -10.33 -11.12
N GLU A 146 -2.77 -11.18 -11.75
CA GLU A 146 -3.96 -11.75 -11.09
C GLU A 146 -3.62 -12.54 -9.83
N GLY A 147 -2.45 -13.19 -9.78
CA GLY A 147 -2.00 -13.98 -8.64
C GLY A 147 -1.31 -13.15 -7.55
N THR A 148 -0.97 -11.89 -7.82
CA THR A 148 -0.35 -11.00 -6.83
C THR A 148 -1.36 -10.58 -5.75
N ILE A 149 -0.87 -10.22 -4.57
CA ILE A 149 -1.72 -9.80 -3.44
C ILE A 149 -1.64 -8.29 -3.29
N GLN A 150 -2.77 -7.61 -3.41
CA GLN A 150 -2.85 -6.17 -3.23
C GLN A 150 -2.72 -5.79 -1.75
N LEU A 151 -1.68 -5.02 -1.43
CA LEU A 151 -1.45 -4.44 -0.11
C LEU A 151 -1.97 -3.01 0.01
N SER A 152 -1.99 -2.25 -1.10
CA SER A 152 -2.45 -0.87 -1.09
C SER A 152 -3.97 -0.77 -1.13
N GLY A 153 -4.52 0.34 -0.61
CA GLY A 153 -5.92 0.69 -0.88
C GLY A 153 -6.24 0.86 -2.37
N PRO A 154 -7.51 1.13 -2.71
CA PRO A 154 -7.89 1.36 -4.09
C PRO A 154 -6.99 2.43 -4.72
N PRO A 155 -6.63 2.25 -6.00
CA PRO A 155 -5.81 3.22 -6.70
C PRO A 155 -6.52 4.57 -6.76
N ASN A 156 -5.71 5.62 -6.92
CA ASN A 156 -6.20 6.95 -7.26
C ASN A 156 -6.63 6.97 -8.74
N HIS A 157 -6.28 8.02 -9.48
CA HIS A 157 -6.64 8.16 -10.89
C HIS A 157 -5.92 7.16 -11.83
N ARG A 158 -4.78 6.61 -11.42
CA ARG A 158 -3.98 5.65 -12.19
C ARG A 158 -3.94 4.31 -11.47
N PRO A 159 -3.88 3.17 -12.19
CA PRO A 159 -3.80 1.82 -11.62
C PRO A 159 -2.44 1.60 -10.93
N GLU A 160 -2.22 2.32 -9.84
CA GLU A 160 -1.02 2.27 -9.03
C GLU A 160 -1.28 1.42 -7.80
N PHE A 161 -0.53 0.33 -7.68
CA PHE A 161 -0.73 -0.67 -6.65
C PHE A 161 0.57 -1.00 -5.94
N VAL A 162 0.46 -1.36 -4.67
CA VAL A 162 1.51 -2.04 -3.93
C VAL A 162 1.07 -3.49 -3.79
N LEU A 163 1.90 -4.39 -4.30
CA LEU A 163 1.60 -5.80 -4.46
C LEU A 163 2.65 -6.64 -3.74
N LEU A 164 2.26 -7.82 -3.29
CA LEU A 164 3.17 -8.94 -3.07
C LEU A 164 3.11 -9.86 -4.28
N ASP A 165 4.26 -10.30 -4.79
CA ASP A 165 4.34 -11.36 -5.80
C ASP A 165 4.70 -12.70 -5.13
N PRO A 166 3.74 -13.58 -4.83
CA PRO A 166 4.00 -14.82 -4.11
C PRO A 166 4.92 -15.81 -4.83
N GLN A 167 5.16 -15.62 -6.13
CA GLN A 167 5.99 -16.51 -6.93
C GLN A 167 7.48 -16.16 -6.87
N GLU A 168 7.80 -14.91 -6.50
CA GLU A 168 9.17 -14.42 -6.47
C GLU A 168 9.62 -14.09 -5.05
N LYS A 169 10.93 -14.23 -4.82
CA LYS A 169 11.57 -13.84 -3.58
C LYS A 169 12.64 -12.79 -3.83
N SER A 170 12.71 -11.83 -2.92
CA SER A 170 13.76 -10.83 -2.91
C SER A 170 15.13 -11.45 -2.63
N PRO A 171 16.24 -10.71 -2.85
CA PRO A 171 17.58 -11.16 -2.46
C PRO A 171 17.69 -11.50 -0.96
N LYS A 172 16.79 -10.98 -0.12
CA LYS A 172 16.70 -11.29 1.32
C LYS A 172 15.86 -12.53 1.64
N GLY A 173 15.26 -13.16 0.62
CA GLY A 173 14.48 -14.40 0.74
C GLY A 173 13.03 -14.22 1.18
N GLU A 174 12.54 -12.97 1.30
CA GLU A 174 11.14 -12.66 1.54
C GLU A 174 10.35 -12.58 0.22
N VAL A 175 9.02 -12.68 0.28
CA VAL A 175 8.17 -12.44 -0.91
C VAL A 175 8.41 -11.02 -1.43
N GLU A 176 8.57 -10.89 -2.74
CA GLU A 176 8.88 -9.63 -3.41
C GLU A 176 7.75 -8.60 -3.24
N VAL A 177 8.11 -7.34 -2.99
CA VAL A 177 7.16 -6.21 -2.99
C VAL A 177 7.29 -5.48 -4.30
N VAL A 178 6.17 -5.34 -5.00
CA VAL A 178 6.11 -4.69 -6.30
C VAL A 178 5.25 -3.44 -6.19
N LYS A 179 5.77 -2.31 -6.63
CA LYS A 179 4.97 -1.13 -6.93
C LYS A 179 4.62 -1.14 -8.41
N LEU A 180 3.37 -1.43 -8.74
CA LEU A 180 2.88 -1.27 -10.09
C LEU A 180 2.55 0.21 -10.30
N VAL A 181 3.23 0.85 -11.25
CA VAL A 181 2.95 2.23 -11.68
C VAL A 181 2.66 2.27 -13.18
N HIS A 182 2.24 3.43 -13.68
CA HIS A 182 1.88 3.57 -15.09
C HIS A 182 3.05 3.31 -16.06
N GLU A 183 4.30 3.46 -15.63
CA GLU A 183 5.50 3.10 -16.41
C GLU A 183 5.86 1.61 -16.35
N GLY A 184 5.25 0.84 -15.43
CA GLY A 184 5.54 -0.59 -15.24
C GLY A 184 5.68 -0.99 -13.78
N ALA A 185 6.25 -2.17 -13.55
CA ALA A 185 6.53 -2.69 -12.21
C ALA A 185 7.89 -2.22 -11.71
N GLU A 186 7.91 -1.63 -10.52
CA GLU A 186 9.12 -1.32 -9.75
C GLU A 186 9.26 -2.32 -8.60
N TYR A 187 10.40 -3.00 -8.55
CA TYR A 187 10.74 -3.95 -7.49
C TYR A 187 11.34 -3.23 -6.29
N ILE A 188 10.85 -3.55 -5.09
CA ILE A 188 11.29 -2.94 -3.84
C ILE A 188 11.84 -4.07 -2.96
N ASP A 189 13.01 -3.86 -2.37
CA ASP A 189 13.76 -4.83 -1.57
C ASP A 189 13.18 -5.00 -0.16
N GLY A 190 11.89 -5.40 -0.13
CA GLY A 190 11.10 -5.72 1.04
C GLY A 190 10.12 -4.63 1.48
N PHE A 191 9.16 -5.02 2.30
CA PHE A 191 8.09 -4.14 2.79
C PHE A 191 8.61 -3.03 3.71
N GLU A 192 9.68 -3.31 4.46
CA GLU A 192 10.40 -2.32 5.27
C GLU A 192 10.89 -1.14 4.42
N GLN A 193 11.60 -1.41 3.32
CA GLN A 193 12.11 -0.36 2.44
C GLN A 193 10.95 0.43 1.80
N PHE A 194 9.87 -0.25 1.40
CA PHE A 194 8.69 0.43 0.89
C PHE A 194 8.15 1.48 1.88
N MET A 195 8.02 1.12 3.15
CA MET A 195 7.50 2.03 4.19
C MET A 195 8.47 3.18 4.50
N GLU A 196 9.78 2.95 4.48
CA GLU A 196 10.79 4.02 4.60
C GLU A 196 10.70 5.02 3.44
N LEU A 197 10.48 4.52 2.21
CA LEU A 197 10.25 5.36 1.02
C LEU A 197 8.98 6.20 1.15
N GLN A 198 7.92 5.70 1.82
CA GLN A 198 6.73 6.50 2.07
C GLN A 198 7.04 7.69 2.99
N LEU A 199 7.77 7.47 4.09
CA LEU A 199 8.19 8.56 4.98
C LEU A 199 9.07 9.59 4.24
N PHE A 200 10.02 9.11 3.43
CA PHE A 200 10.85 10.00 2.61
C PHE A 200 10.00 10.87 1.68
N SER A 201 9.02 10.27 1.01
CA SER A 201 8.20 10.93 -0.01
C SER A 201 7.25 11.98 0.61
N VAL A 202 6.65 11.69 1.77
CA VAL A 202 5.83 12.67 2.51
C VAL A 202 6.67 13.88 2.95
N ASN A 203 7.86 13.63 3.51
CA ASN A 203 8.77 14.71 3.93
C ASN A 203 9.28 15.54 2.75
N TYR A 204 9.50 14.90 1.60
CA TYR A 204 9.84 15.62 0.38
C TYR A 204 8.69 16.55 -0.05
N GLY A 205 7.45 16.04 -0.09
CA GLY A 205 6.26 16.85 -0.40
C GLY A 205 6.08 18.04 0.55
N LEU A 206 6.26 17.83 1.86
CA LEU A 206 6.18 18.89 2.87
C LEU A 206 7.15 20.04 2.60
N ARG A 207 8.40 19.74 2.24
CA ARG A 207 9.39 20.78 1.89
C ARG A 207 8.93 21.61 0.69
N LEU A 208 8.38 20.95 -0.33
CA LEU A 208 7.86 21.65 -1.51
C LEU A 208 6.64 22.54 -1.21
N TYR A 209 5.83 22.19 -0.20
CA TYR A 209 4.72 23.05 0.24
C TYR A 209 5.19 24.27 1.05
N GLN A 210 6.28 24.13 1.81
CA GLN A 210 6.83 25.20 2.66
C GLN A 210 7.67 26.22 1.89
N GLU A 211 8.20 25.84 0.73
CA GLU A 211 8.98 26.72 -0.16
C GLU A 211 8.10 27.60 -1.09
N LYS A 212 6.78 27.43 -1.07
CA LYS A 212 5.79 28.20 -1.84
C LYS A 212 5.12 29.28 -1.00
#